data_AF-A0A966SHB6-F1
#
_entry.id   AF-A0A966SHB6-F1
#
_cell.length_a   1.000
_cell.length_b   1.000
_cell.length_c   1.000
_cell.angle_alpha   90.00
_cell.angle_beta   90.00
_cell.angle_gamma   90.00
#
_symmetry.space_group_name_H-M   'P 1'
#
loop_
_entity.id
_entity.type
_entity.pdbx_description
1 polymer ?
#
loop_
_entity_poly.entity_id
_entity_poly.type
_entity_poly.pdbx_seq_one_letter_code
_entity_poly.pdbx_strand_id
1 'polypeptide(L)'
;SGEQLHKMKKHTDWVMAAEFNHTSTYLATGDRNGGVVVWDAEAGQEVQTFTGHRGAITSLAWRTPDLLVSASEDGSVKTWSVKEGAQAKTVAAHSSTVSVRLTVDGLMVTAGRDKTITTWDKEGNKGKTFTITNDLPVRATLSHEGKRVIATDWTGRVYVWDTADGRELSGISLNPPTIAEQQQQVAKRIVDLEADLPKLQAKLAEATAATIKAKADVEAAKDANAKRPLNLAAEVAAKKQDEAKAAFENAESELKIAKSSVERLKLGAFYAQVWKAKGDFAAHKDEQKRLLAEAESAKGALKQAEDDIKAAKKVKTTTKEEKEKIAKRIKDLEKTISENKKLASDSKAAAEKMTKPLTAEEKKLQALTADYQKLKAASTGIPVKSAKL
;
A
#
# COMPACT_ATOMS: atom_id res chain seq x y z
N SER A 1 21.41 -3.66 23.70
CA SER A 1 22.50 -4.66 23.74
C SER A 1 22.12 -5.98 23.05
N GLY A 2 20.84 -6.30 22.81
CA GLY A 2 20.46 -7.63 22.27
C GLY A 2 20.72 -8.77 23.25
N GLU A 3 21.08 -8.43 24.49
CA GLU A 3 21.41 -9.34 25.57
C GLU A 3 20.13 -9.96 26.13
N GLN A 4 20.18 -11.26 26.39
CA GLN A 4 19.07 -11.99 26.99
C GLN A 4 19.04 -11.70 28.49
N LEU A 5 18.00 -11.00 28.95
CA LEU A 5 17.82 -10.69 30.37
C LEU A 5 17.31 -11.89 31.18
N HIS A 6 16.28 -12.59 30.66
CA HIS A 6 15.57 -13.64 31.39
C HIS A 6 15.33 -14.89 30.54
N LYS A 7 15.22 -16.05 31.20
CA LYS A 7 14.77 -17.31 30.61
C LYS A 7 13.61 -17.89 31.42
N MET A 8 12.39 -17.57 31.02
CA MET A 8 11.15 -17.93 31.72
C MET A 8 10.57 -19.24 31.17
N LYS A 9 10.58 -20.32 31.97
CA LYS A 9 10.13 -21.67 31.55
C LYS A 9 8.96 -22.15 32.41
N LYS A 10 7.74 -22.03 31.89
CA LYS A 10 6.49 -22.51 32.53
C LYS A 10 5.52 -23.18 31.57
N HIS A 11 5.32 -22.60 30.38
CA HIS A 11 4.41 -23.13 29.37
C HIS A 11 4.77 -24.57 28.97
N THR A 12 3.73 -25.35 28.67
CA THR A 12 3.85 -26.79 28.35
C THR A 12 3.80 -27.07 26.85
N ASP A 13 3.50 -26.05 26.05
CA ASP A 13 3.44 -26.11 24.58
C ASP A 13 3.88 -24.76 23.99
N TRP A 14 3.80 -24.62 22.66
CA TRP A 14 4.17 -23.43 21.92
C TRP A 14 3.46 -22.20 22.46
N VAL A 15 4.26 -21.18 22.79
CA VAL A 15 3.76 -19.86 23.15
C VAL A 15 3.32 -19.17 21.86
N MET A 16 2.03 -18.89 21.76
CA MET A 16 1.38 -18.38 20.54
C MET A 16 1.09 -16.87 20.64
N ALA A 17 1.00 -16.33 21.85
CA ALA A 17 0.73 -14.93 22.11
C ALA A 17 1.59 -14.39 23.25
N ALA A 18 2.03 -13.14 23.11
CA ALA A 18 2.75 -12.39 24.15
C ALA A 18 2.37 -10.91 24.05
N GLU A 19 2.10 -10.26 25.18
CA GLU A 19 1.71 -8.84 25.21
C GLU A 19 2.08 -8.16 26.53
N PHE A 20 2.78 -7.02 26.45
CA PHE A 20 3.02 -6.15 27.59
C PHE A 20 1.76 -5.36 27.95
N ASN A 21 1.54 -5.15 29.24
CA ASN A 21 0.52 -4.21 29.69
C ASN A 21 0.92 -2.76 29.39
N HIS A 22 -0.02 -1.84 29.55
CA HIS A 22 0.17 -0.41 29.24
C HIS A 22 1.33 0.26 29.99
N THR A 23 1.66 -0.23 31.20
CA THR A 23 2.77 0.29 32.02
C THR A 23 4.08 -0.45 31.83
N SER A 24 4.11 -1.48 30.96
CA SER A 24 5.24 -2.42 30.80
C SER A 24 5.68 -3.13 32.09
N THR A 25 4.85 -3.13 33.13
CA THR A 25 5.11 -3.84 34.39
C THR A 25 4.91 -5.34 34.23
N TYR A 26 3.90 -5.72 33.45
CA TYR A 26 3.56 -7.11 33.24
C TYR A 26 3.69 -7.52 31.78
N LEU A 27 4.21 -8.72 31.56
CA LEU A 27 4.14 -9.43 30.29
C LEU A 27 3.15 -10.58 30.46
N ALA A 28 2.12 -10.64 29.62
CA ALA A 28 1.26 -11.83 29.53
C ALA A 28 1.72 -12.71 28.37
N THR A 29 1.71 -14.02 28.56
CA THR A 29 1.98 -15.03 27.54
C THR A 29 0.91 -16.11 27.53
N GLY A 30 0.61 -16.65 26.35
CA GLY A 30 -0.42 -17.68 26.17
C GLY A 30 0.08 -18.81 25.28
N ASP A 31 -0.20 -20.06 25.65
CA ASP A 31 0.23 -21.24 24.91
C ASP A 31 -0.88 -21.97 24.15
N ARG A 32 -0.47 -22.96 23.35
CA ARG A 32 -1.34 -23.81 22.55
C ARG A 32 -2.25 -24.73 23.39
N ASN A 33 -1.92 -24.99 24.65
CA ASN A 33 -2.73 -25.81 25.57
C ASN A 33 -3.75 -24.98 26.38
N GLY A 34 -3.85 -23.67 26.12
CA GLY A 34 -4.81 -22.79 26.80
C GLY A 34 -4.30 -22.23 28.13
N GLY A 35 -3.03 -22.40 28.45
CA GLY A 35 -2.39 -21.78 29.60
C GLY A 35 -2.10 -20.31 29.34
N VAL A 36 -2.47 -19.43 30.26
CA VAL A 36 -2.09 -18.01 30.25
C VAL A 36 -1.23 -17.74 31.49
N VAL A 37 -0.07 -17.12 31.30
CA VAL A 37 0.86 -16.78 32.39
C VAL A 37 1.16 -15.29 32.33
N VAL A 38 1.16 -14.64 33.50
CA VAL A 38 1.55 -13.24 33.67
C VAL A 38 2.87 -13.20 34.42
N TRP A 39 3.82 -12.45 33.87
CA TRP A 39 5.17 -12.28 34.37
C TRP A 39 5.40 -10.85 34.81
N ASP A 40 6.22 -10.67 35.84
CA ASP A 40 6.87 -9.40 36.11
C ASP A 40 7.93 -9.18 35.02
N ALA A 41 7.79 -8.09 34.26
CA ALA A 41 8.63 -7.81 33.11
C ALA A 41 10.08 -7.49 33.49
N GLU A 42 10.31 -6.90 34.66
CA GLU A 42 11.62 -6.48 35.13
C GLU A 42 12.35 -7.64 35.81
N ALA A 43 11.65 -8.36 36.70
CA ALA A 43 12.22 -9.46 37.48
C ALA A 43 12.22 -10.80 36.73
N GLY A 44 11.41 -10.96 35.67
CA GLY A 44 11.27 -12.22 34.93
C GLY A 44 10.61 -13.33 35.75
N GLN A 45 9.83 -12.97 36.77
CA GLN A 45 9.18 -13.92 37.68
C GLN A 45 7.70 -14.11 37.34
N GLU A 46 7.19 -15.31 37.58
CA GLU A 46 5.75 -15.60 37.43
C GLU A 46 4.96 -14.86 38.52
N VAL A 47 3.95 -14.09 38.09
CA VAL A 47 3.04 -13.34 38.95
C VAL A 47 1.71 -14.08 39.08
N GLN A 48 1.16 -14.57 37.96
CA GLN A 48 -0.08 -15.36 37.94
C GLN A 48 -0.05 -16.42 36.83
N THR A 49 -0.75 -17.52 37.08
CA THR A 49 -1.11 -18.51 36.06
C THR A 49 -2.63 -18.66 36.03
N PHE A 50 -3.21 -18.50 34.83
CA PHE A 50 -4.63 -18.69 34.59
C PHE A 50 -4.88 -19.94 33.76
N THR A 51 -5.79 -20.77 34.25
CA THR A 51 -6.28 -21.98 33.57
C THR A 51 -7.79 -21.86 33.34
N GLY A 52 -8.29 -22.38 32.22
CA GLY A 52 -9.73 -22.41 31.96
C GLY A 52 -10.11 -22.36 30.48
N HIS A 53 -9.19 -21.96 29.61
CA HIS A 53 -9.33 -22.21 28.18
C HIS A 53 -9.12 -23.69 27.85
N ARG A 54 -9.83 -24.17 26.83
CA ARG A 54 -9.79 -25.57 26.36
C ARG A 54 -9.08 -25.73 25.01
N GLY A 55 -8.50 -24.65 24.49
CA GLY A 55 -7.78 -24.62 23.23
C GLY A 55 -6.72 -23.51 23.23
N ALA A 56 -5.98 -23.42 22.14
CA ALA A 56 -4.84 -22.51 22.02
C ALA A 56 -5.22 -21.05 22.28
N ILE A 57 -4.36 -20.34 23.01
CA ILE A 57 -4.48 -18.89 23.17
C ILE A 57 -4.00 -18.21 21.90
N THR A 58 -4.91 -17.60 21.15
CA THR A 58 -4.64 -17.02 19.83
C THR A 58 -4.26 -15.55 19.90
N SER A 59 -4.73 -14.85 20.93
CA SER A 59 -4.43 -13.43 21.15
C SER A 59 -4.62 -13.06 22.61
N LEU A 60 -3.81 -12.12 23.06
CA LEU A 60 -3.99 -11.41 24.33
C LEU A 60 -4.35 -9.95 24.02
N ALA A 61 -4.86 -9.24 25.03
CA ALA A 61 -5.09 -7.79 25.01
C ALA A 61 -5.23 -7.27 26.45
N TRP A 62 -4.59 -6.15 26.80
CA TRP A 62 -4.79 -5.53 28.12
C TRP A 62 -5.86 -4.44 28.11
N ARG A 63 -6.87 -4.56 28.98
CA ARG A 63 -7.92 -3.54 29.15
C ARG A 63 -7.47 -2.43 30.09
N THR A 64 -6.89 -2.81 31.21
CA THR A 64 -6.25 -1.94 32.19
C THR A 64 -4.90 -2.56 32.56
N PRO A 65 -4.03 -1.89 33.33
CA PRO A 65 -2.76 -2.49 33.76
C PRO A 65 -2.90 -3.83 34.50
N ASP A 66 -4.08 -4.16 35.03
CA ASP A 66 -4.39 -5.35 35.84
C ASP A 66 -5.51 -6.25 35.27
N LEU A 67 -6.16 -5.87 34.17
CA LEU A 67 -7.18 -6.70 33.50
C LEU A 67 -6.68 -7.18 32.13
N LEU A 68 -6.43 -8.48 32.07
CA LEU A 68 -5.99 -9.18 30.86
C LEU A 68 -7.18 -9.82 30.15
N VAL A 69 -7.24 -9.70 28.83
CA VAL A 69 -8.21 -10.40 27.99
C VAL A 69 -7.47 -11.41 27.12
N SER A 70 -7.98 -12.65 27.06
CA SER A 70 -7.46 -13.70 26.20
C SER A 70 -8.53 -14.22 25.25
N ALA A 71 -8.13 -14.45 23.99
CA ALA A 71 -8.91 -15.15 22.99
C ALA A 71 -8.37 -16.55 22.77
N SER A 72 -9.26 -17.52 22.50
CA SER A 72 -8.87 -18.91 22.29
C SER A 72 -9.60 -19.57 21.11
N GLU A 73 -8.94 -20.59 20.54
CA GLU A 73 -9.55 -21.51 19.58
C GLU A 73 -10.74 -22.29 20.15
N ASP A 74 -10.94 -22.31 21.47
CA ASP A 74 -12.17 -22.83 22.10
C ASP A 74 -13.42 -21.96 21.86
N GLY A 75 -13.26 -20.85 21.14
CA GLY A 75 -14.34 -19.93 20.77
C GLY A 75 -14.63 -18.87 21.83
N SER A 76 -14.05 -18.99 23.01
CA SER A 76 -14.27 -18.05 24.11
C SER A 76 -13.24 -16.91 24.13
N VAL A 77 -13.68 -15.80 24.71
CA VAL A 77 -12.83 -14.71 25.17
C VAL A 77 -13.01 -14.59 26.67
N LYS A 78 -11.91 -14.59 27.42
CA LYS A 78 -11.91 -14.53 28.89
C LYS A 78 -11.22 -13.27 29.37
N THR A 79 -11.74 -12.69 30.45
CA THR A 79 -11.11 -11.57 31.16
C THR A 79 -10.62 -12.05 32.51
N TRP A 80 -9.38 -11.71 32.85
CA TRP A 80 -8.68 -12.14 34.05
C TRP A 80 -8.25 -10.92 34.85
N SER A 81 -8.45 -10.98 36.16
CA SER A 81 -7.90 -10.00 37.10
C SER A 81 -6.56 -10.50 37.62
N VAL A 82 -5.48 -9.81 37.28
CA VAL A 82 -4.13 -10.13 37.77
C VAL A 82 -4.04 -9.95 39.27
N LYS A 83 -4.68 -8.89 39.78
CA LYS A 83 -4.71 -8.57 41.20
C LYS A 83 -5.45 -9.64 42.03
N GLU A 84 -6.58 -10.13 41.52
CA GLU A 84 -7.40 -11.12 42.23
C GLU A 84 -6.98 -12.56 41.92
N GLY A 85 -6.18 -12.79 40.89
CA GLY A 85 -5.80 -14.13 40.45
C GLY A 85 -6.98 -14.95 39.93
N ALA A 86 -8.05 -14.30 39.46
CA ALA A 86 -9.31 -14.95 39.12
C ALA A 86 -9.85 -14.54 37.74
N GLN A 87 -10.68 -15.41 37.18
CA GLN A 87 -11.43 -15.13 35.96
C GLN A 87 -12.60 -14.18 36.29
N ALA A 88 -12.56 -12.97 35.75
CA ALA A 88 -13.63 -11.99 35.92
C ALA A 88 -14.82 -12.24 34.99
N LYS A 89 -14.57 -12.67 33.74
CA LYS A 89 -15.64 -12.84 32.74
C LYS A 89 -15.28 -13.88 31.66
N THR A 90 -16.31 -14.49 31.07
CA THR A 90 -16.23 -15.27 29.82
C THR A 90 -17.29 -14.80 28.83
N VAL A 91 -16.91 -14.67 27.56
CA VAL A 91 -17.80 -14.40 26.42
C VAL A 91 -17.62 -15.52 25.40
N ALA A 92 -18.72 -16.12 24.93
CA ALA A 92 -18.70 -17.02 23.77
C ALA A 92 -18.72 -16.17 22.50
N ALA A 93 -17.55 -15.91 21.93
CA ALA A 93 -17.40 -14.92 20.87
C ALA A 93 -17.62 -15.53 19.47
N HIS A 94 -16.99 -16.67 19.22
CA HIS A 94 -16.97 -17.33 17.91
C HIS A 94 -16.93 -18.86 18.07
N SER A 95 -17.03 -19.61 16.97
CA SER A 95 -16.76 -21.06 17.00
C SER A 95 -15.29 -21.40 17.26
N SER A 96 -14.40 -20.47 16.91
CA SER A 96 -12.96 -20.47 17.21
C SER A 96 -12.46 -19.03 17.08
N THR A 97 -12.06 -18.40 18.18
CA THR A 97 -11.63 -16.99 18.18
C THR A 97 -10.16 -16.90 17.79
N VAL A 98 -9.83 -16.09 16.77
CA VAL A 98 -8.47 -15.95 16.24
C VAL A 98 -7.78 -14.65 16.68
N SER A 99 -8.54 -13.62 17.03
CA SER A 99 -7.95 -12.38 17.54
C SER A 99 -8.89 -11.63 18.47
N VAL A 100 -8.31 -10.88 19.40
CA VAL A 100 -9.00 -9.88 20.22
C VAL A 100 -8.17 -8.60 20.26
N ARG A 101 -8.83 -7.44 20.17
CA ARG A 101 -8.23 -6.12 20.35
C ARG A 101 -9.15 -5.23 21.16
N LEU A 102 -8.55 -4.30 21.88
CA LEU A 102 -9.22 -3.33 22.72
C LEU A 102 -8.86 -1.92 22.27
N THR A 103 -9.82 -1.00 22.39
CA THR A 103 -9.58 0.44 22.31
C THR A 103 -9.27 1.01 23.69
N VAL A 104 -8.79 2.26 23.73
CA VAL A 104 -8.48 2.97 24.98
C VAL A 104 -9.73 3.16 25.86
N ASP A 105 -10.90 3.34 25.25
CA ASP A 105 -12.20 3.44 25.95
C ASP A 105 -12.79 2.07 26.35
N GLY A 106 -12.08 0.97 26.06
CA GLY A 106 -12.42 -0.37 26.54
C GLY A 106 -13.40 -1.16 25.66
N LEU A 107 -13.76 -0.64 24.48
CA LEU A 107 -14.47 -1.41 23.45
C LEU A 107 -13.58 -2.55 22.96
N MET A 108 -14.20 -3.67 22.67
CA MET A 108 -13.51 -4.87 22.21
C MET A 108 -13.95 -5.23 20.80
N VAL A 109 -13.01 -5.73 20.00
CA VAL A 109 -13.30 -6.35 18.72
C VAL A 109 -12.64 -7.73 18.67
N THR A 110 -13.40 -8.71 18.21
CA THR A 110 -12.96 -10.10 18.05
C THR A 110 -13.10 -10.54 16.61
N ALA A 111 -12.26 -11.47 16.19
CA ALA A 111 -12.36 -12.13 14.90
C ALA A 111 -12.41 -13.64 15.10
N GLY A 112 -13.17 -14.36 14.27
CA GLY A 112 -13.35 -15.80 14.38
C GLY A 112 -13.18 -16.58 13.08
N ARG A 113 -12.87 -17.88 13.17
CA ARG A 113 -12.84 -18.78 12.01
C ARG A 113 -14.22 -18.99 11.36
N ASP A 114 -15.28 -18.52 11.99
CA ASP A 114 -16.62 -18.37 11.42
C ASP A 114 -16.71 -17.27 10.34
N LYS A 115 -15.58 -16.67 9.96
CA LYS A 115 -15.46 -15.56 9.00
C LYS A 115 -16.17 -14.29 9.44
N THR A 116 -16.36 -14.11 10.74
CA THR A 116 -16.97 -12.91 11.27
C THR A 116 -16.03 -12.11 12.17
N ILE A 117 -16.24 -10.81 12.17
CA ILE A 117 -15.70 -9.84 13.12
C ILE A 117 -16.84 -9.37 13.99
N THR A 118 -16.67 -9.32 15.30
CA THR A 118 -17.73 -8.86 16.22
C THR A 118 -17.19 -7.80 17.17
N THR A 119 -17.94 -6.72 17.35
CA THR A 119 -17.65 -5.71 18.37
C THR A 119 -18.39 -6.02 19.66
N TRP A 120 -17.84 -5.56 20.78
CA TRP A 120 -18.40 -5.75 22.11
C TRP A 120 -18.18 -4.50 22.95
N ASP A 121 -19.12 -4.21 23.84
CA ASP A 121 -18.95 -3.15 24.83
C ASP A 121 -18.02 -3.60 25.97
N LYS A 122 -17.78 -2.69 26.92
CA LYS A 122 -16.90 -2.96 28.07
C LYS A 122 -17.48 -4.03 28.99
N GLU A 123 -18.79 -4.14 29.07
CA GLU A 123 -19.50 -5.20 29.77
C GLU A 123 -19.46 -6.53 29.01
N GLY A 124 -18.94 -6.60 27.79
CA GLY A 124 -18.89 -7.83 26.98
C GLY A 124 -20.24 -8.22 26.37
N ASN A 125 -21.16 -7.28 26.25
CA ASN A 125 -22.37 -7.46 25.45
C ASN A 125 -22.03 -7.37 23.97
N LYS A 126 -22.70 -8.20 23.17
CA LYS A 126 -22.47 -8.29 21.73
C LYS A 126 -22.97 -7.03 21.02
N GLY A 127 -22.08 -6.39 20.28
CA GLY A 127 -22.37 -5.30 19.36
C GLY A 127 -22.63 -5.81 17.93
N LYS A 128 -22.09 -5.11 16.93
CA LYS A 128 -22.28 -5.47 15.52
C LYS A 128 -21.38 -6.62 15.10
N THR A 129 -21.85 -7.37 14.11
CA THR A 129 -21.11 -8.44 13.44
C THR A 129 -20.89 -8.05 11.97
N PHE A 130 -19.69 -8.24 11.48
CA PHE A 130 -19.26 -7.95 10.11
C PHE A 130 -18.75 -9.25 9.49
N THR A 131 -19.15 -9.54 8.25
CA THR A 131 -18.78 -10.80 7.58
C THR A 131 -17.66 -10.55 6.59
N ILE A 132 -16.59 -11.37 6.69
CA ILE A 132 -15.55 -11.46 5.68
C ILE A 132 -15.97 -12.51 4.65
N THR A 133 -16.11 -12.10 3.39
CA THR A 133 -16.64 -12.95 2.32
C THR A 133 -15.59 -13.79 1.62
N ASN A 134 -14.33 -13.38 1.66
CA ASN A 134 -13.26 -13.99 0.88
C ASN A 134 -12.64 -15.19 1.64
N ASP A 135 -11.77 -14.93 2.61
CA ASP A 135 -11.08 -15.98 3.37
C ASP A 135 -11.17 -15.76 4.90
N LEU A 136 -10.50 -16.60 5.68
CA LEU A 136 -10.46 -16.53 7.13
C LEU A 136 -9.91 -15.18 7.59
N PRO A 137 -10.52 -14.54 8.61
CA PRO A 137 -9.93 -13.37 9.22
C PRO A 137 -8.61 -13.72 9.89
N VAL A 138 -7.69 -12.77 9.87
CA VAL A 138 -6.41 -12.86 10.60
C VAL A 138 -6.48 -12.01 11.86
N ARG A 139 -6.86 -10.74 11.73
CA ARG A 139 -7.00 -9.79 12.82
C ARG A 139 -8.09 -8.76 12.53
N ALA A 140 -8.63 -8.19 13.60
CA ALA A 140 -9.45 -6.99 13.52
C ALA A 140 -9.02 -5.98 14.59
N THR A 141 -9.19 -4.70 14.29
CA THR A 141 -9.00 -3.58 15.22
C THR A 141 -10.09 -2.54 15.01
N LEU A 142 -10.33 -1.75 16.05
CA LEU A 142 -11.13 -0.55 15.97
C LEU A 142 -10.20 0.66 15.72
N SER A 143 -10.71 1.70 15.06
CA SER A 143 -10.07 3.01 15.12
C SER A 143 -10.09 3.57 16.54
N HIS A 144 -9.21 4.51 16.84
CA HIS A 144 -9.06 5.06 18.20
C HIS A 144 -10.38 5.63 18.75
N GLU A 145 -11.20 6.21 17.89
CA GLU A 145 -12.51 6.75 18.22
C GLU A 145 -13.66 5.73 18.13
N GLY A 146 -13.39 4.47 17.82
CA GLY A 146 -14.37 3.39 17.75
C GLY A 146 -15.37 3.49 16.58
N LYS A 147 -15.15 4.40 15.63
CA LYS A 147 -16.07 4.63 14.49
C LYS A 147 -15.81 3.71 13.30
N ARG A 148 -14.69 2.98 13.30
CA ARG A 148 -14.29 2.11 12.19
C ARG A 148 -13.84 0.76 12.71
N VAL A 149 -14.27 -0.31 12.05
CA VAL A 149 -13.65 -1.63 12.17
C VAL A 149 -12.75 -1.84 10.97
N ILE A 150 -11.51 -2.18 11.23
CA ILE A 150 -10.51 -2.54 10.22
C ILE A 150 -10.16 -4.00 10.45
N ALA A 151 -10.33 -4.85 9.44
CA ALA A 151 -9.97 -6.27 9.54
C ALA A 151 -9.18 -6.72 8.32
N THR A 152 -8.48 -7.84 8.47
CA THR A 152 -7.72 -8.47 7.38
C THR A 152 -8.08 -9.93 7.23
N ASP A 153 -7.94 -10.46 6.02
CA ASP A 153 -8.08 -11.89 5.72
C ASP A 153 -6.74 -12.55 5.32
N TRP A 154 -6.76 -13.88 5.13
CA TRP A 154 -5.58 -14.67 4.74
C TRP A 154 -5.02 -14.34 3.35
N THR A 155 -5.82 -13.75 2.46
CA THR A 155 -5.33 -13.23 1.17
C THR A 155 -4.66 -11.87 1.32
N GLY A 156 -4.78 -11.30 2.53
CA GLY A 156 -4.24 -10.03 2.94
C GLY A 156 -5.09 -8.83 2.53
N ARG A 157 -6.31 -9.03 2.01
CA ARG A 157 -7.25 -7.93 1.82
C ARG A 157 -7.53 -7.26 3.16
N VAL A 158 -7.54 -5.93 3.15
CA VAL A 158 -7.97 -5.11 4.27
C VAL A 158 -9.40 -4.66 4.04
N TYR A 159 -10.25 -4.82 5.03
CA TYR A 159 -11.63 -4.37 5.04
C TYR A 159 -11.80 -3.23 6.02
N VAL A 160 -12.60 -2.23 5.66
CA VAL A 160 -12.94 -1.10 6.54
C VAL A 160 -14.44 -0.92 6.55
N TRP A 161 -15.06 -1.05 7.72
CA TRP A 161 -16.49 -0.78 7.93
C TRP A 161 -16.72 0.41 8.84
N ASP A 162 -17.83 1.10 8.63
CA ASP A 162 -18.40 2.02 9.61
C ASP A 162 -19.11 1.23 10.72
N THR A 163 -18.83 1.55 11.98
CA THR A 163 -19.39 0.80 13.12
C THR A 163 -20.86 1.11 13.40
N ALA A 164 -21.36 2.29 12.99
CA ALA A 164 -22.72 2.73 13.30
C ALA A 164 -23.75 2.05 12.40
N ASP A 165 -23.49 1.97 11.09
CA ASP A 165 -24.41 1.37 10.13
C ASP A 165 -23.97 -0.03 9.65
N GLY A 166 -22.69 -0.37 9.74
CA GLY A 166 -22.14 -1.64 9.27
C GLY A 166 -21.72 -1.63 7.80
N ARG A 167 -21.75 -0.47 7.14
CA ARG A 167 -21.42 -0.32 5.72
C ARG A 167 -19.93 -0.48 5.49
N GLU A 168 -19.56 -1.30 4.50
CA GLU A 168 -18.18 -1.38 4.02
C GLU A 168 -17.83 -0.06 3.32
N LEU A 169 -16.86 0.67 3.88
CA LEU A 169 -16.39 1.96 3.36
C LEU A 169 -15.35 1.77 2.27
N SER A 170 -14.49 0.76 2.42
CA SER A 170 -13.43 0.43 1.46
C SER A 170 -12.84 -0.95 1.74
N GLY A 171 -12.36 -1.61 0.68
CA GLY A 171 -11.49 -2.77 0.75
C GLY A 171 -10.17 -2.48 0.03
N ILE A 172 -9.03 -2.56 0.72
CA ILE A 172 -7.72 -2.46 0.07
C ILE A 172 -7.26 -3.87 -0.27
N SER A 173 -7.21 -4.21 -1.56
CA SER A 173 -6.57 -5.44 -2.04
C SER A 173 -5.06 -5.28 -1.96
N LEU A 174 -4.35 -6.31 -1.45
CA LEU A 174 -2.88 -6.33 -1.45
C LEU A 174 -2.27 -6.59 -2.82
N ASN A 175 -3.03 -7.10 -3.80
CA ASN A 175 -2.53 -7.09 -5.16
C ASN A 175 -2.82 -5.69 -5.71
N PRO A 176 -1.82 -4.78 -5.78
CA PRO A 176 -2.06 -3.51 -6.40
C PRO A 176 -2.63 -3.79 -7.80
N PRO A 177 -3.60 -2.99 -8.27
CA PRO A 177 -4.05 -3.12 -9.64
C PRO A 177 -2.81 -3.11 -10.54
N THR A 178 -2.85 -3.86 -11.62
CA THR A 178 -1.80 -3.80 -12.64
C THR A 178 -1.55 -2.34 -13.02
N ILE A 179 -0.35 -2.00 -13.50
CA ILE A 179 -0.05 -0.63 -13.95
C ILE A 179 -1.09 -0.13 -14.96
N ALA A 180 -1.65 -1.02 -15.78
CA ALA A 180 -2.74 -0.71 -16.71
C ALA A 180 -4.04 -0.31 -15.98
N GLU A 181 -4.45 -1.08 -14.97
CA GLU A 181 -5.64 -0.77 -14.16
C GLU A 181 -5.44 0.52 -13.35
N GLN A 182 -4.25 0.75 -12.79
CA GLN A 182 -3.94 2.01 -12.10
C GLN A 182 -4.04 3.20 -13.06
N GLN A 183 -3.52 3.08 -14.28
CA GLN A 183 -3.65 4.12 -15.30
C GLN A 183 -5.11 4.38 -15.68
N GLN A 184 -5.93 3.34 -15.81
CA GLN A 184 -7.36 3.49 -16.06
C GLN A 184 -8.09 4.18 -14.90
N GLN A 185 -7.79 3.81 -13.66
CA GLN A 185 -8.36 4.43 -12.47
C GLN A 185 -7.97 5.91 -12.35
N VAL A 186 -6.70 6.25 -12.61
CA VAL A 186 -6.22 7.64 -12.64
C VAL A 186 -6.91 8.43 -13.75
N ALA A 187 -7.03 7.86 -14.96
CA ALA A 187 -7.71 8.50 -16.08
C ALA A 187 -9.18 8.78 -15.75
N LYS A 188 -9.89 7.79 -15.18
CA LYS A 188 -11.26 7.96 -14.72
C LYS A 188 -11.36 9.04 -13.65
N ARG A 189 -10.46 9.04 -12.65
CA ARG A 189 -10.47 10.02 -11.56
C ARG A 189 -10.24 11.45 -12.06
N ILE A 190 -9.41 11.65 -13.08
CA ILE A 190 -9.23 12.95 -13.72
C ILE A 190 -10.55 13.41 -14.35
N VAL A 191 -11.21 12.54 -15.13
CA VAL A 191 -12.50 12.86 -15.78
C VAL A 191 -13.57 13.20 -14.75
N ASP A 192 -13.69 12.41 -13.68
CA ASP A 192 -14.69 12.63 -12.63
C ASP A 192 -14.44 13.99 -11.92
N LEU A 193 -13.18 14.29 -11.57
CA LEU A 193 -12.83 15.57 -10.94
C LEU A 193 -13.07 16.76 -11.88
N GLU A 194 -12.77 16.62 -13.16
CA GLU A 194 -13.04 17.66 -14.16
C GLU A 194 -14.53 17.91 -14.36
N ALA A 195 -15.36 16.87 -14.31
CA ALA A 195 -16.81 16.97 -14.36
C ALA A 195 -17.41 17.64 -13.11
N ASP A 196 -16.73 17.54 -11.96
CA ASP A 196 -17.15 18.17 -10.70
C ASP A 196 -16.68 19.62 -10.56
N LEU A 197 -15.64 20.06 -11.28
CA LEU A 197 -15.13 21.43 -11.24
C LEU A 197 -16.22 22.50 -11.50
N PRO A 198 -17.08 22.38 -12.54
CA PRO A 198 -18.17 23.33 -12.76
C PRO A 198 -19.16 23.39 -11.60
N LYS A 199 -19.44 22.25 -10.96
CA LYS A 199 -20.38 22.18 -9.81
C LYS A 199 -19.79 22.89 -8.60
N LEU A 200 -18.50 22.68 -8.34
CA LEU A 200 -17.77 23.37 -7.26
C LEU A 200 -17.66 24.87 -7.52
N GLN A 201 -17.49 25.28 -8.77
CA GLN A 201 -17.53 26.69 -9.16
C GLN A 201 -18.91 27.32 -8.92
N ALA A 202 -20.00 26.62 -9.27
CA ALA A 202 -21.35 27.08 -8.99
C ALA A 202 -21.60 27.20 -7.48
N LYS A 203 -21.18 26.20 -6.68
CA LYS A 203 -21.27 26.23 -5.22
C LYS A 203 -20.52 27.42 -4.61
N LEU A 204 -19.33 27.75 -5.13
CA LEU A 204 -18.58 28.92 -4.69
C LEU A 204 -19.30 30.23 -5.08
N ALA A 205 -19.90 30.30 -6.27
CA ALA A 205 -20.68 31.47 -6.70
C ALA A 205 -21.91 31.68 -5.82
N GLU A 206 -22.64 30.61 -5.48
CA GLU A 206 -23.77 30.64 -4.54
C GLU A 206 -23.35 31.10 -3.15
N ALA A 207 -22.27 30.54 -2.60
CA ALA A 207 -21.73 30.94 -1.30
C ALA A 207 -21.27 32.40 -1.28
N THR A 208 -20.71 32.89 -2.40
CA THR A 208 -20.34 34.30 -2.58
C THR A 208 -21.57 35.20 -2.54
N ALA A 209 -22.63 34.85 -3.29
CA ALA A 209 -23.88 35.60 -3.30
C ALA A 209 -24.55 35.62 -1.91
N ALA A 210 -24.55 34.48 -1.21
CA ALA A 210 -25.07 34.37 0.17
C ALA A 210 -24.28 35.26 1.15
N THR A 211 -22.96 35.32 1.01
CA THR A 211 -22.10 36.19 1.84
C THR A 211 -22.39 37.68 1.58
N ILE A 212 -22.58 38.08 0.32
CA ILE A 212 -22.95 39.47 -0.04
C ILE A 212 -24.31 39.82 0.58
N LYS A 213 -25.30 38.94 0.43
CA LYS A 213 -26.64 39.13 1.00
C LYS A 213 -26.60 39.23 2.53
N ALA A 214 -25.91 38.32 3.21
CA ALA A 214 -25.84 38.30 4.67
C ALA A 214 -25.18 39.57 5.24
N LYS A 215 -24.16 40.11 4.55
CA LYS A 215 -23.57 41.41 4.91
C LYS A 215 -24.57 42.55 4.78
N ALA A 216 -25.34 42.59 3.69
CA ALA A 216 -26.39 43.61 3.51
C ALA A 216 -27.50 43.50 4.56
N ASP A 217 -27.93 42.27 4.90
CA ASP A 217 -28.94 42.02 5.93
C ASP A 217 -28.47 42.47 7.32
N VAL A 218 -27.18 42.33 7.64
CA VAL A 218 -26.59 42.82 8.89
C VAL A 218 -26.59 44.35 8.96
N GLU A 219 -26.22 45.04 7.88
CA GLU A 219 -26.27 46.51 7.84
C GLU A 219 -27.70 47.04 7.95
N ALA A 220 -28.66 46.43 7.24
CA ALA A 220 -30.07 46.78 7.37
C ALA A 220 -30.62 46.53 8.78
N ALA A 221 -30.19 45.45 9.45
CA ALA A 221 -30.60 45.14 10.81
C ALA A 221 -30.01 46.11 11.84
N LYS A 222 -28.77 46.59 11.64
CA LYS A 222 -28.16 47.65 12.46
C LYS A 222 -28.93 48.97 12.36
N ASP A 223 -29.25 49.39 11.13
CA ASP A 223 -30.02 50.61 10.87
C ASP A 223 -31.42 50.58 11.49
N ALA A 224 -32.07 49.41 11.49
CA ALA A 224 -33.36 49.20 12.14
C ALA A 224 -33.26 49.18 13.67
N ASN A 225 -32.20 48.58 14.22
CA ASN A 225 -31.97 48.51 15.68
C ASN A 225 -31.67 49.88 16.29
N ALA A 226 -30.97 50.75 15.56
CA ALA A 226 -30.77 52.15 15.93
C ALA A 226 -32.10 52.93 16.10
N LYS A 227 -33.16 52.50 15.40
CA LYS A 227 -34.51 53.07 15.48
C LYS A 227 -35.40 52.43 16.55
N ARG A 228 -35.11 51.20 17.00
CA ARG A 228 -35.85 50.44 18.04
C ARG A 228 -34.92 49.47 18.79
N PRO A 229 -34.42 49.82 19.99
CA PRO A 229 -33.26 49.14 20.61
C PRO A 229 -33.57 47.86 21.40
N LEU A 230 -34.26 46.86 20.82
CA LEU A 230 -34.60 45.59 21.52
C LEU A 230 -34.28 44.30 20.71
N ASN A 231 -33.41 44.34 19.70
CA ASN A 231 -33.58 43.43 18.57
C ASN A 231 -32.71 42.14 18.53
N LEU A 232 -33.36 41.00 18.75
CA LEU A 232 -32.92 39.63 18.41
C LEU A 232 -32.51 39.48 16.92
N ALA A 233 -33.06 40.29 16.01
CA ALA A 233 -32.81 40.18 14.58
C ALA A 233 -31.41 40.64 14.14
N ALA A 234 -30.75 41.55 14.87
CA ALA A 234 -29.35 41.92 14.58
C ALA A 234 -28.40 40.77 14.91
N GLU A 235 -28.67 40.05 16.01
CA GLU A 235 -27.93 38.86 16.42
C GLU A 235 -28.16 37.68 15.46
N VAL A 236 -29.41 37.47 15.03
CA VAL A 236 -29.74 36.46 14.00
C VAL A 236 -29.08 36.78 12.66
N ALA A 237 -29.03 38.06 12.25
CA ALA A 237 -28.35 38.47 11.02
C ALA A 237 -26.84 38.24 11.11
N ALA A 238 -26.21 38.58 12.25
CA ALA A 238 -24.79 38.32 12.49
C ALA A 238 -24.46 36.82 12.43
N LYS A 239 -25.27 35.97 13.07
CA LYS A 239 -25.09 34.51 13.00
C LYS A 239 -25.19 33.98 11.57
N LYS A 240 -26.16 34.47 10.78
CA LYS A 240 -26.29 34.09 9.35
C LYS A 240 -25.09 34.55 8.52
N GLN A 241 -24.47 35.69 8.85
CA GLN A 241 -23.24 36.14 8.21
C GLN A 241 -22.06 35.20 8.51
N ASP A 242 -21.94 34.74 9.76
CA ASP A 242 -20.89 33.78 10.14
C ASP A 242 -21.08 32.43 9.43
N GLU A 243 -22.31 31.93 9.36
CA GLU A 243 -22.66 30.70 8.62
C GLU A 243 -22.35 30.83 7.11
N ALA A 244 -22.69 31.98 6.50
CA ALA A 244 -22.39 32.24 5.09
C ALA A 244 -20.89 32.33 4.82
N LYS A 245 -20.12 32.95 5.74
CA LYS A 245 -18.66 33.02 5.65
C LYS A 245 -18.03 31.63 5.76
N ALA A 246 -18.47 30.80 6.70
CA ALA A 246 -17.99 29.42 6.84
C ALA A 246 -18.31 28.57 5.60
N ALA A 247 -19.49 28.76 5.00
CA ALA A 247 -19.87 28.09 3.76
C ALA A 247 -18.99 28.50 2.57
N PHE A 248 -18.63 29.79 2.48
CA PHE A 248 -17.69 30.31 1.47
C PHE A 248 -16.30 29.69 1.64
N GLU A 249 -15.74 29.73 2.85
CA GLU A 249 -14.40 29.18 3.13
C GLU A 249 -14.32 27.68 2.79
N ASN A 250 -15.37 26.92 3.12
CA ASN A 250 -15.45 25.51 2.76
C ASN A 250 -15.53 25.29 1.23
N ALA A 251 -16.40 26.03 0.52
CA ALA A 251 -16.52 25.91 -0.93
C ALA A 251 -15.23 26.30 -1.67
N GLU A 252 -14.53 27.33 -1.20
CA GLU A 252 -13.24 27.75 -1.74
C GLU A 252 -12.17 26.66 -1.53
N SER A 253 -12.12 26.08 -0.32
CA SER A 253 -11.20 24.99 0.01
C SER A 253 -11.43 23.75 -0.85
N GLU A 254 -12.69 23.31 -1.00
CA GLU A 254 -13.06 22.17 -1.85
C GLU A 254 -12.63 22.38 -3.31
N LEU A 255 -12.91 23.57 -3.88
CA LEU A 255 -12.52 23.90 -5.26
C LEU A 255 -10.99 23.91 -5.43
N LYS A 256 -10.26 24.48 -4.46
CA LYS A 256 -8.79 24.51 -4.47
C LYS A 256 -8.20 23.10 -4.43
N ILE A 257 -8.71 22.25 -3.55
CA ILE A 257 -8.27 20.85 -3.44
C ILE A 257 -8.54 20.09 -4.74
N ALA A 258 -9.74 20.24 -5.32
CA ALA A 258 -10.11 19.57 -6.58
C ALA A 258 -9.19 19.98 -7.74
N LYS A 259 -8.95 21.29 -7.93
CA LYS A 259 -8.02 21.79 -8.97
C LYS A 259 -6.60 21.24 -8.80
N SER A 260 -6.06 21.30 -7.58
CA SER A 260 -4.72 20.78 -7.31
C SER A 260 -4.61 19.26 -7.50
N SER A 261 -5.71 18.53 -7.27
CA SER A 261 -5.77 17.09 -7.48
C SER A 261 -5.75 16.74 -8.97
N VAL A 262 -6.50 17.46 -9.81
CA VAL A 262 -6.48 17.30 -11.27
C VAL A 262 -5.06 17.56 -11.82
N GLU A 263 -4.44 18.67 -11.42
CA GLU A 263 -3.08 19.03 -11.86
C GLU A 263 -2.06 17.96 -11.47
N ARG A 264 -2.08 17.50 -10.21
CA ARG A 264 -1.18 16.45 -9.72
C ARG A 264 -1.35 15.14 -10.46
N LEU A 265 -2.60 14.70 -10.69
CA LEU A 265 -2.89 13.43 -11.36
C LEU A 265 -2.47 13.48 -12.84
N LYS A 266 -2.74 14.60 -13.53
CA LYS A 266 -2.26 14.80 -14.91
C LYS A 266 -0.74 14.77 -14.98
N LEU A 267 -0.06 15.47 -14.06
CA LEU A 267 1.40 15.48 -14.00
C LEU A 267 1.99 14.10 -13.74
N GLY A 268 1.40 13.32 -12.83
CA GLY A 268 1.82 11.95 -12.52
C GLY A 268 1.60 11.00 -13.70
N ALA A 269 0.44 11.06 -14.36
CA ALA A 269 0.14 10.26 -15.55
C ALA A 269 1.13 10.57 -16.69
N PHE A 270 1.43 11.85 -16.90
CA PHE A 270 2.36 12.27 -17.93
C PHE A 270 3.82 11.90 -17.61
N TYR A 271 4.21 11.99 -16.34
CA TYR A 271 5.51 11.48 -15.87
C TYR A 271 5.69 9.99 -16.15
N ALA A 272 4.67 9.17 -15.88
CA ALA A 272 4.71 7.73 -16.15
C ALA A 272 4.92 7.42 -17.65
N GLN A 273 4.29 8.21 -18.54
CA GLN A 273 4.51 8.10 -19.99
C GLN A 273 5.96 8.40 -20.38
N VAL A 274 6.54 9.50 -19.86
CA VAL A 274 7.95 9.86 -20.10
C VAL A 274 8.88 8.77 -19.60
N TRP A 275 8.64 8.26 -18.40
CA TRP A 275 9.49 7.24 -17.79
C TRP A 275 9.47 5.93 -18.59
N LYS A 276 8.28 5.47 -19.00
CA LYS A 276 8.14 4.30 -19.86
C LYS A 276 8.84 4.50 -21.21
N ALA A 277 8.57 5.60 -21.91
CA ALA A 277 9.19 5.89 -23.19
C ALA A 277 10.73 5.96 -23.10
N LYS A 278 11.26 6.49 -21.99
CA LYS A 278 12.70 6.51 -21.72
C LYS A 278 13.27 5.11 -21.50
N GLY A 279 12.56 4.25 -20.78
CA GLY A 279 12.95 2.85 -20.56
C GLY A 279 12.96 2.05 -21.87
N ASP A 280 11.87 2.15 -22.63
CA ASP A 280 11.73 1.47 -23.93
C ASP A 280 12.84 1.91 -24.91
N PHE A 281 13.08 3.22 -25.03
CA PHE A 281 14.14 3.77 -25.87
C PHE A 281 15.54 3.27 -25.44
N ALA A 282 15.82 3.23 -24.14
CA ALA A 282 17.09 2.74 -23.63
C ALA A 282 17.27 1.25 -23.96
N ALA A 283 16.24 0.42 -23.75
CA ALA A 283 16.28 -1.00 -24.06
C ALA A 283 16.52 -1.27 -25.55
N HIS A 284 15.80 -0.57 -26.44
CA HIS A 284 16.00 -0.69 -27.88
C HIS A 284 17.39 -0.23 -28.33
N LYS A 285 17.92 0.84 -27.71
CA LYS A 285 19.26 1.35 -28.00
C LYS A 285 20.35 0.37 -27.56
N ASP A 286 20.18 -0.23 -26.39
CA ASP A 286 21.09 -1.25 -25.88
C ASP A 286 21.06 -2.51 -26.74
N GLU A 287 19.88 -2.93 -27.22
CA GLU A 287 19.76 -4.06 -28.15
C GLU A 287 20.43 -3.77 -29.50
N GLN A 288 20.26 -2.57 -30.06
CA GLN A 288 20.98 -2.17 -31.28
C GLN A 288 22.50 -2.25 -31.06
N LYS A 289 22.99 -1.75 -29.91
CA LYS A 289 24.41 -1.81 -29.57
C LYS A 289 24.90 -3.25 -29.40
N ARG A 290 24.10 -4.13 -28.80
CA ARG A 290 24.39 -5.56 -28.65
C ARG A 290 24.54 -6.23 -30.02
N LEU A 291 23.61 -6.00 -30.94
CA LEU A 291 23.65 -6.54 -32.30
C LEU A 291 24.89 -6.07 -33.10
N LEU A 292 25.27 -4.80 -32.94
CA LEU A 292 26.50 -4.28 -33.55
C LEU A 292 27.76 -4.94 -32.96
N ALA A 293 27.81 -5.11 -31.64
CA ALA A 293 28.93 -5.79 -30.98
C ALA A 293 29.01 -7.28 -31.37
N GLU A 294 27.87 -7.96 -31.51
CA GLU A 294 27.77 -9.34 -31.99
C GLU A 294 28.30 -9.46 -33.42
N ALA A 295 27.94 -8.52 -34.29
CA ALA A 295 28.44 -8.48 -35.67
C ALA A 295 29.96 -8.29 -35.73
N GLU A 296 30.52 -7.39 -34.91
CA GLU A 296 31.99 -7.18 -34.87
C GLU A 296 32.72 -8.38 -34.26
N SER A 297 32.18 -8.99 -33.20
CA SER A 297 32.75 -10.22 -32.62
C SER A 297 32.76 -11.37 -33.62
N ALA A 298 31.68 -11.55 -34.37
CA ALA A 298 31.59 -12.57 -35.41
C ALA A 298 32.60 -12.34 -36.55
N LYS A 299 32.83 -11.08 -36.96
CA LYS A 299 33.90 -10.73 -37.92
C LYS A 299 35.30 -11.06 -37.38
N GLY A 300 35.55 -10.77 -36.10
CA GLY A 300 36.81 -11.13 -35.44
C GLY A 300 37.05 -12.64 -35.43
N ALA A 301 36.03 -13.42 -35.05
CA ALA A 301 36.09 -14.87 -35.05
C ALA A 301 36.26 -15.47 -36.46
N LEU A 302 35.62 -14.87 -37.48
CA LEU A 302 35.81 -15.24 -38.88
C LEU A 302 37.26 -15.05 -39.32
N LYS A 303 37.85 -13.87 -39.02
CA LYS A 303 39.26 -13.60 -39.34
C LYS A 303 40.20 -14.57 -38.63
N GLN A 304 39.96 -14.86 -37.35
CA GLN A 304 40.76 -15.82 -36.60
C GLN A 304 40.68 -17.23 -37.20
N ALA A 305 39.48 -17.68 -37.57
CA ALA A 305 39.30 -19.00 -38.18
C ALA A 305 39.98 -19.11 -39.56
N GLU A 306 39.95 -18.04 -40.36
CA GLU A 306 40.68 -17.97 -41.64
C GLU A 306 42.19 -18.07 -41.43
N ASP A 307 42.74 -17.39 -40.43
CA ASP A 307 44.16 -17.43 -40.11
C ASP A 307 44.59 -18.78 -39.51
N ASP A 308 43.74 -19.40 -38.67
CA ASP A 308 43.94 -20.76 -38.15
C ASP A 308 43.97 -21.81 -39.28
N ILE A 309 43.09 -21.70 -40.29
CA ILE A 309 43.12 -22.58 -41.47
C ILE A 309 44.44 -22.39 -42.24
N LYS A 310 44.88 -21.15 -42.46
CA LYS A 310 46.16 -20.87 -43.12
C LYS A 310 47.33 -21.47 -42.34
N ALA A 311 47.30 -21.41 -41.01
CA ALA A 311 48.31 -22.00 -40.14
C ALA A 311 48.29 -23.53 -40.20
N ALA A 312 47.11 -24.15 -40.08
CA ALA A 312 46.93 -25.61 -40.15
C ALA A 312 47.43 -26.19 -41.48
N LYS A 313 47.19 -25.50 -42.60
CA LYS A 313 47.69 -25.89 -43.93
C LYS A 313 49.22 -25.86 -44.07
N LYS A 314 49.94 -25.14 -43.20
CA LYS A 314 51.41 -25.05 -43.21
C LYS A 314 52.10 -26.14 -42.38
N VAL A 315 51.36 -26.88 -41.56
CA VAL A 315 51.93 -27.94 -40.71
C VAL A 315 52.39 -29.11 -41.59
N LYS A 316 53.67 -29.46 -41.50
CA LYS A 316 54.26 -30.62 -42.21
C LYS A 316 54.31 -31.81 -41.26
N THR A 317 53.61 -32.89 -41.60
CA THR A 317 53.61 -34.16 -40.85
C THR A 317 53.66 -35.36 -41.81
N THR A 318 54.31 -36.43 -41.37
CA THR A 318 54.42 -37.70 -42.08
C THR A 318 53.48 -38.78 -41.54
N THR A 319 52.87 -38.59 -40.36
CA THR A 319 51.98 -39.60 -39.74
C THR A 319 50.55 -39.48 -40.27
N LYS A 320 49.89 -40.63 -40.46
CA LYS A 320 48.50 -40.69 -40.96
C LYS A 320 47.52 -40.04 -39.96
N GLU A 321 47.70 -40.29 -38.67
CA GLU A 321 46.84 -39.78 -37.60
C GLU A 321 46.87 -38.24 -37.49
N GLU A 322 48.04 -37.62 -37.63
CA GLU A 322 48.14 -36.16 -37.58
C GLU A 322 47.51 -35.51 -38.81
N LYS A 323 47.63 -36.12 -40.00
CA LYS A 323 46.95 -35.67 -41.22
C LYS A 323 45.43 -35.70 -41.07
N GLU A 324 44.88 -36.77 -40.51
CA GLU A 324 43.43 -36.90 -40.26
C GLU A 324 42.93 -35.87 -39.23
N LYS A 325 43.71 -35.62 -38.17
CA LYS A 325 43.40 -34.57 -37.18
C LYS A 325 43.40 -33.18 -37.79
N ILE A 326 44.38 -32.84 -38.62
CA ILE A 326 44.46 -31.55 -39.32
C ILE A 326 43.28 -31.39 -40.29
N ALA A 327 42.94 -32.43 -41.06
CA ALA A 327 41.81 -32.39 -41.98
C ALA A 327 40.47 -32.17 -41.24
N LYS A 328 40.27 -32.84 -40.10
CA LYS A 328 39.10 -32.63 -39.24
C LYS A 328 39.05 -31.18 -38.70
N ARG A 329 40.17 -30.67 -38.19
CA ARG A 329 40.26 -29.29 -37.69
C ARG A 329 39.94 -28.26 -38.77
N ILE A 330 40.42 -28.44 -39.99
CA ILE A 330 40.11 -27.54 -41.11
C ILE A 330 38.60 -27.57 -41.42
N LYS A 331 37.99 -28.76 -41.48
CA LYS A 331 36.54 -28.88 -41.73
C LYS A 331 35.71 -28.20 -40.63
N ASP A 332 36.11 -28.34 -39.37
CA ASP A 332 35.45 -27.67 -38.25
C ASP A 332 35.59 -26.13 -38.35
N LEU A 333 36.77 -25.62 -38.72
CA LEU A 333 37.00 -24.20 -38.94
C LEU A 333 36.23 -23.64 -40.15
N GLU A 334 36.11 -24.40 -41.24
CA GLU A 334 35.29 -24.02 -42.40
C GLU A 334 33.81 -23.88 -42.03
N LYS A 335 33.30 -24.77 -41.18
CA LYS A 335 31.95 -24.65 -40.61
C LYS A 335 31.82 -23.37 -39.77
N THR A 336 32.77 -23.10 -38.87
CA THR A 336 32.80 -21.88 -38.05
C THR A 336 32.83 -20.60 -38.92
N ILE A 337 33.55 -20.59 -40.04
CA ILE A 337 33.56 -19.46 -40.97
C ILE A 337 32.17 -19.22 -41.57
N SER A 338 31.49 -20.28 -42.03
CA SER A 338 30.15 -20.17 -42.61
C SER A 338 29.13 -19.62 -41.59
N GLU A 339 29.16 -20.13 -40.37
CA GLU A 339 28.29 -19.70 -39.27
C GLU A 339 28.54 -18.23 -38.88
N ASN A 340 29.81 -17.85 -38.67
CA ASN A 340 30.17 -16.48 -38.29
C ASN A 340 29.92 -15.47 -39.42
N LYS A 341 30.08 -15.87 -40.69
CA LYS A 341 29.74 -15.01 -41.83
C LYS A 341 28.25 -14.68 -41.86
N LYS A 342 27.40 -15.70 -41.64
CA LYS A 342 25.95 -15.51 -41.56
C LYS A 342 25.58 -14.64 -40.37
N LEU A 343 26.08 -14.97 -39.17
CA LEU A 343 25.83 -14.22 -37.95
C LEU A 343 26.22 -12.75 -38.09
N ALA A 344 27.43 -12.44 -38.60
CA ALA A 344 27.89 -11.07 -38.81
C ALA A 344 26.98 -10.27 -39.74
N SER A 345 26.48 -10.90 -40.82
CA SER A 345 25.56 -10.28 -41.77
C SER A 345 24.19 -10.03 -41.16
N ASP A 346 23.61 -11.05 -40.52
CA ASP A 346 22.26 -11.01 -39.96
C ASP A 346 22.17 -9.99 -38.81
N SER A 347 23.12 -10.00 -37.87
CA SER A 347 23.14 -9.10 -36.72
C SER A 347 23.38 -7.64 -37.14
N LYS A 348 24.23 -7.41 -38.16
CA LYS A 348 24.41 -6.08 -38.75
C LYS A 348 23.13 -5.57 -39.42
N ALA A 349 22.48 -6.40 -40.24
CA ALA A 349 21.23 -6.02 -40.90
C ALA A 349 20.09 -5.77 -39.90
N ALA A 350 20.03 -6.55 -38.81
CA ALA A 350 19.09 -6.32 -37.72
C ALA A 350 19.33 -4.97 -37.02
N ALA A 351 20.59 -4.65 -36.69
CA ALA A 351 20.95 -3.37 -36.09
C ALA A 351 20.63 -2.17 -36.99
N GLU A 352 20.87 -2.27 -38.30
CA GLU A 352 20.56 -1.23 -39.28
C GLU A 352 19.05 -0.96 -39.41
N LYS A 353 18.23 -2.01 -39.32
CA LYS A 353 16.76 -1.88 -39.32
C LYS A 353 16.24 -1.12 -38.10
N MET A 354 16.96 -1.15 -36.98
CA MET A 354 16.58 -0.43 -35.75
C MET A 354 16.90 1.07 -35.79
N THR A 355 17.78 1.52 -36.69
CA THR A 355 18.23 2.93 -36.74
C THR A 355 17.10 3.93 -36.96
N LYS A 356 16.25 3.69 -37.98
CA LYS A 356 15.12 4.61 -38.27
C LYS A 356 14.09 4.64 -37.13
N PRO A 357 13.61 3.50 -36.59
CA PRO A 357 12.76 3.47 -35.40
C PRO A 357 13.35 4.22 -34.20
N LEU A 358 14.63 3.99 -33.88
CA LEU A 358 15.28 4.65 -32.73
C LEU A 358 15.33 6.17 -32.88
N THR A 359 15.63 6.69 -34.07
CA THR A 359 15.59 8.14 -34.33
C THR A 359 14.18 8.72 -34.16
N ALA A 360 13.14 7.96 -34.55
CA ALA A 360 11.75 8.37 -34.36
C ALA A 360 11.33 8.33 -32.88
N GLU A 361 11.73 7.29 -32.14
CA GLU A 361 11.53 7.16 -30.70
C GLU A 361 12.21 8.28 -29.92
N GLU A 362 13.45 8.62 -30.28
CA GLU A 362 14.20 9.71 -29.66
C GLU A 362 13.47 11.06 -29.81
N LYS A 363 13.01 11.38 -31.03
CA LYS A 363 12.21 12.60 -31.28
C LYS A 363 10.92 12.62 -30.47
N LYS A 364 10.21 11.49 -30.38
CA LYS A 364 9.00 11.38 -29.56
C LYS A 364 9.31 11.57 -28.07
N LEU A 365 10.37 10.98 -27.57
CA LEU A 365 10.80 11.13 -26.18
C LEU A 365 11.19 12.58 -25.86
N GLN A 366 11.86 13.28 -26.78
CA GLN A 366 12.18 14.71 -26.64
C GLN A 366 10.92 15.57 -26.57
N ALA A 367 9.96 15.37 -27.49
CA ALA A 367 8.70 16.09 -27.50
C ALA A 367 7.90 15.85 -26.20
N LEU A 368 7.76 14.59 -25.80
CA LEU A 368 7.09 14.20 -24.57
C LEU A 368 7.79 14.81 -23.35
N THR A 369 9.13 14.79 -23.29
CA THR A 369 9.86 15.41 -22.19
C THR A 369 9.64 16.93 -22.13
N ALA A 370 9.59 17.61 -23.27
CA ALA A 370 9.33 19.05 -23.33
C ALA A 370 7.93 19.40 -22.81
N ASP A 371 6.91 18.64 -23.20
CA ASP A 371 5.54 18.85 -22.74
C ASP A 371 5.37 18.56 -21.24
N TYR A 372 6.10 17.59 -20.70
CA TYR A 372 6.15 17.34 -19.24
C TYR A 372 6.70 18.55 -18.50
N GLN A 373 7.78 19.16 -18.99
CA GLN A 373 8.37 20.33 -18.35
C GLN A 373 7.43 21.54 -18.39
N LYS A 374 6.70 21.75 -19.49
CA LYS A 374 5.67 22.80 -19.58
C LYS A 374 4.56 22.58 -18.55
N LEU A 375 4.03 21.36 -18.45
CA LEU A 375 2.98 21.02 -17.49
C LEU A 375 3.46 21.18 -16.03
N LYS A 376 4.69 20.75 -15.76
CA LYS A 376 5.34 20.90 -14.46
C LYS A 376 5.55 22.37 -14.07
N ALA A 377 5.95 23.21 -15.01
CA ALA A 377 6.13 24.65 -14.77
C ALA A 377 4.79 25.35 -14.50
N ALA A 378 3.70 24.89 -15.11
CA ALA A 378 2.36 25.43 -14.90
C ALA A 378 1.72 25.03 -13.56
N SER A 379 2.24 24.00 -12.88
CA SER A 379 1.66 23.41 -11.65
C SER A 379 2.36 23.89 -10.36
N THR A 380 2.73 25.17 -10.30
CA THR A 380 3.48 25.78 -9.18
C THR A 380 2.83 25.53 -7.81
N GLY A 381 3.59 24.93 -6.88
CA GLY A 381 3.17 24.71 -5.48
C GLY A 381 2.86 23.25 -5.09
N ILE A 382 2.89 22.30 -6.03
CA ILE A 382 2.66 20.88 -5.74
C ILE A 382 4.00 20.12 -5.64
N PRO A 383 4.38 19.57 -4.47
CA PRO A 383 5.61 18.80 -4.37
C PRO A 383 5.53 17.52 -5.23
N VAL A 384 6.36 17.48 -6.29
CA VAL A 384 6.40 16.43 -7.32
C VAL A 384 6.71 15.03 -6.74
N LYS A 385 7.28 14.94 -5.54
CA LYS A 385 7.56 13.66 -4.86
C LYS A 385 6.29 12.87 -4.49
N SER A 386 5.12 13.49 -4.39
CA SER A 386 3.84 12.81 -4.13
C SER A 386 3.09 12.37 -5.39
N ALA A 387 3.71 12.44 -6.57
CA ALA A 387 3.10 12.10 -7.87
C ALA A 387 3.70 10.84 -8.51
N LYS A 388 4.48 10.06 -7.76
CA LYS A 388 4.87 8.71 -8.20
C LYS A 388 3.67 7.79 -7.96
N LEU A 389 3.13 7.24 -9.04
CA LEU A 389 2.33 6.02 -9.02
C LEU A 389 3.17 4.87 -8.45
#